data_AF-A0A553BWG2-F1
#
_entry.id   AF-A0A553BWG2-F1
#
_cell.length_a   1.000
_cell.length_b   1.000
_cell.length_c   1.000
_cell.angle_alpha   90.00
_cell.angle_beta   90.00
_cell.angle_gamma   90.00
#
_symmetry.space_group_name_H-M   'P 1'
#
loop_
_entity.id
_entity.type
_entity.pdbx_description
1 polymer ?
#
loop_
_entity_poly.entity_id
_entity_poly.type
_entity_poly.pdbx_seq_one_letter_code
_entity_poly.pdbx_strand_id
1 'polypeptide(L)'
;MKKINTLLLLLISVFCFAQNEESSTRKFIDKAQFTQISKDWSTIAEFNSGIGEYVKFYPIEVINLKTKEKENALQLDMYIKKPEVFKTAWVGLDEIDEFISFIETNVIPNLDLKFKKKSTEYIFKAKEMTFSYLVDEKEKKISISLNNYEKEGQLNYYFWTETQVSKIPDLLEVLKKIK
;
A
#
# COMPACT_ATOMS: atom_id res chain seq x y z
N MET A 1 40.56 -7.04 -30.23
CA MET A 1 39.54 -7.77 -29.43
C MET A 1 39.17 -7.12 -28.08
N LYS A 2 39.92 -6.12 -27.55
CA LYS A 2 39.59 -5.50 -26.25
C LYS A 2 38.58 -4.34 -26.27
N LYS A 3 38.28 -3.74 -27.43
CA LYS A 3 37.38 -2.57 -27.55
C LYS A 3 35.90 -2.92 -27.80
N ILE A 4 35.60 -4.15 -28.23
CA ILE A 4 34.21 -4.59 -28.51
C ILE A 4 33.49 -4.95 -27.20
N ASN A 5 34.21 -5.47 -26.21
CA ASN A 5 33.62 -5.83 -24.91
C ASN A 5 33.21 -4.61 -24.06
N THR A 6 33.80 -3.43 -24.31
CA THR A 6 33.44 -2.21 -23.58
C THR A 6 32.12 -1.61 -24.08
N LEU A 7 31.76 -1.84 -25.34
CA LEU A 7 30.51 -1.33 -25.92
C LEU A 7 29.29 -2.15 -25.46
N LEU A 8 29.48 -3.44 -25.19
CA LEU A 8 28.41 -4.34 -24.72
C LEU A 8 27.96 -4.04 -23.28
N LEU A 9 28.87 -3.54 -22.43
CA LEU A 9 28.56 -3.16 -21.05
C LEU A 9 27.75 -1.85 -20.94
N LEU A 10 27.79 -0.98 -21.95
CA LEU A 10 27.04 0.28 -21.98
C LEU A 10 25.58 0.11 -22.44
N LEU A 11 25.24 -1.01 -23.08
CA LEU A 11 23.86 -1.29 -23.54
C LEU A 11 22.98 -1.90 -22.43
N ILE A 12 23.58 -2.45 -21.37
CA ILE A 12 22.83 -3.08 -20.27
C ILE A 12 22.25 -2.03 -19.30
N SER A 13 22.81 -0.82 -19.23
CA SER A 13 22.32 0.24 -18.33
C SER A 13 21.00 0.91 -18.77
N VAL A 14 20.46 0.57 -19.95
CA VAL A 14 19.24 1.22 -20.48
C VAL A 14 17.94 0.50 -20.06
N PHE A 15 18.02 -0.64 -19.36
CA PHE A 15 16.83 -1.37 -18.89
C PHE A 15 16.42 -1.06 -17.44
N CYS A 16 16.96 -0.01 -16.82
CA CYS A 16 16.39 0.53 -15.59
C CYS A 16 15.13 1.35 -15.90
N PHE A 17 14.10 0.68 -16.41
CA PHE A 17 12.75 1.21 -16.37
C PHE A 17 12.28 1.14 -14.92
N ALA A 18 12.38 2.25 -14.19
CA ALA A 18 11.51 2.49 -13.05
C ALA A 18 10.09 2.73 -13.59
N GLN A 19 9.45 1.68 -14.12
CA GLN A 19 8.04 1.74 -14.49
C GLN A 19 7.23 1.64 -13.19
N ASN A 20 6.38 2.64 -12.96
CA ASN A 20 5.35 2.57 -11.94
C ASN A 20 4.40 1.44 -12.37
N GLU A 21 4.60 0.25 -11.84
CA GLU A 21 3.86 -0.94 -12.27
C GLU A 21 2.58 -1.08 -11.45
N GLU A 22 1.43 -1.07 -12.12
CA GLU A 22 0.13 -1.30 -11.51
C GLU A 22 0.01 -2.70 -10.90
N SER A 23 -0.76 -2.81 -9.80
CA SER A 23 -1.10 -4.10 -9.17
C SER A 23 -1.77 -5.09 -10.14
N SER A 24 -1.70 -6.38 -9.83
CA SER A 24 -2.46 -7.41 -10.54
C SER A 24 -3.95 -7.08 -10.55
N THR A 25 -4.49 -6.71 -9.38
CA THR A 25 -5.90 -6.37 -9.18
C THR A 25 -6.32 -5.17 -10.02
N ARG A 26 -5.53 -4.09 -10.08
CA ARG A 26 -5.83 -2.94 -10.94
C ARG A 26 -5.88 -3.37 -12.41
N LYS A 27 -4.86 -4.09 -12.87
CA LYS A 27 -4.83 -4.63 -14.25
C LYS A 27 -6.02 -5.55 -14.54
N PHE A 28 -6.46 -6.34 -13.56
CA PHE A 28 -7.62 -7.22 -13.67
C PHE A 28 -8.92 -6.41 -13.82
N ILE A 29 -9.11 -5.39 -12.98
CA ILE A 29 -10.25 -4.47 -13.03
C ILE A 29 -10.27 -3.70 -14.35
N ASP A 30 -9.14 -3.12 -14.77
CA ASP A 30 -9.06 -2.24 -15.94
C ASP A 30 -9.23 -2.99 -17.27
N LYS A 31 -8.86 -4.28 -17.33
CA LYS A 31 -9.09 -5.14 -18.49
C LYS A 31 -10.52 -5.69 -18.56
N ALA A 32 -11.22 -5.74 -17.44
CA ALA A 32 -12.57 -6.30 -17.38
C ALA A 32 -13.61 -5.26 -17.84
N GLN A 33 -14.45 -5.67 -18.79
CA GLN A 33 -15.55 -4.81 -19.26
C GLN A 33 -16.66 -4.65 -18.20
N PHE A 34 -16.86 -5.69 -17.39
CA PHE A 34 -17.86 -5.74 -16.33
C PHE A 34 -17.22 -6.33 -15.09
N THR A 35 -17.17 -5.53 -14.02
CA THR A 35 -16.49 -5.90 -12.78
C THR A 35 -17.45 -5.75 -11.61
N GLN A 36 -17.51 -6.77 -10.75
CA GLN A 36 -18.13 -6.68 -9.44
C GLN A 36 -17.02 -6.67 -8.39
N ILE A 37 -17.10 -5.73 -7.45
CA ILE A 37 -16.20 -5.69 -6.28
C ILE A 37 -17.06 -5.90 -5.04
N SER A 38 -16.85 -7.03 -4.38
CA SER A 38 -17.52 -7.41 -3.13
C SER A 38 -16.59 -7.09 -1.96
N LYS A 39 -17.00 -6.15 -1.11
CA LYS A 39 -16.25 -5.72 0.06
C LYS A 39 -16.79 -6.40 1.32
N ASP A 40 -15.90 -6.90 2.17
CA ASP A 40 -16.27 -7.40 3.49
C ASP A 40 -16.21 -6.29 4.54
N TRP A 41 -17.36 -5.92 5.09
CA TRP A 41 -17.49 -4.85 6.10
C TRP A 41 -17.40 -5.37 7.53
N SER A 42 -17.29 -6.69 7.71
CA SER A 42 -17.16 -7.30 9.04
C SER A 42 -15.74 -7.24 9.60
N THR A 43 -14.74 -7.07 8.74
CA THR A 43 -13.32 -6.96 9.13
C THR A 43 -12.71 -5.75 8.43
N ILE A 44 -12.48 -4.69 9.20
CA ILE A 44 -12.01 -3.39 8.70
C ILE A 44 -10.91 -2.90 9.62
N ALA A 45 -9.81 -2.40 9.04
CA ALA A 45 -8.84 -1.61 9.78
C ALA A 45 -8.99 -0.14 9.37
N GLU A 46 -9.18 0.73 10.36
CA GLU A 46 -9.42 2.15 10.14
C GLU A 46 -8.45 3.01 10.95
N PHE A 47 -7.70 3.83 10.23
CA PHE A 47 -6.84 4.85 10.80
C PHE A 47 -7.44 6.23 10.53
N ASN A 48 -7.65 7.00 11.59
CA ASN A 48 -8.14 8.38 11.52
C ASN A 48 -7.03 9.35 11.95
N SER A 49 -6.99 10.54 11.34
CA SER A 49 -6.06 11.61 11.74
C SER A 49 -6.55 12.42 12.95
N GLY A 50 -7.83 12.27 13.33
CA GLY A 50 -8.47 13.05 14.40
C GLY A 50 -9.06 14.38 13.92
N ILE A 51 -8.80 14.80 12.68
CA ILE A 51 -9.35 16.04 12.07
C ILE A 51 -10.33 15.78 10.92
N GLY A 52 -10.74 14.52 10.74
CA GLY A 52 -11.72 14.06 9.76
C GLY A 52 -11.12 13.35 8.54
N GLU A 53 -9.81 13.12 8.49
CA GLU A 53 -9.15 12.32 7.44
C GLU A 53 -9.03 10.87 7.90
N TYR A 54 -9.08 9.94 6.95
CA TYR A 54 -8.99 8.52 7.26
C TYR A 54 -8.37 7.70 6.14
N VAL A 55 -7.89 6.51 6.52
CA VAL A 55 -7.63 5.39 5.61
C VAL A 55 -8.32 4.16 6.16
N LYS A 56 -9.07 3.47 5.29
CA LYS A 56 -9.77 2.22 5.60
C LYS A 56 -9.28 1.09 4.71
N PHE A 57 -9.06 -0.06 5.32
CA PHE A 57 -8.58 -1.26 4.68
C PHE A 57 -9.68 -2.33 4.72
N TYR A 58 -9.91 -2.97 3.57
CA TYR A 58 -10.95 -3.98 3.42
C TYR A 58 -10.44 -5.20 2.65
N PRO A 59 -10.81 -6.42 3.08
CA PRO A 59 -10.77 -7.58 2.21
C PRO A 59 -11.81 -7.42 1.10
N ILE A 60 -11.42 -7.68 -0.14
CA ILE A 60 -12.34 -7.67 -1.28
C ILE A 60 -12.20 -8.92 -2.16
N GLU A 61 -13.30 -9.32 -2.79
CA GLU A 61 -13.34 -10.25 -3.92
C GLU A 61 -13.73 -9.45 -5.18
N VAL A 62 -12.90 -9.48 -6.20
CA VAL A 62 -13.15 -8.88 -7.51
C VAL A 62 -13.55 -9.97 -8.49
N ILE A 63 -14.67 -9.80 -9.18
CA ILE A 63 -15.19 -10.77 -10.15
C ILE A 63 -15.31 -10.10 -11.52
N ASN A 64 -14.70 -10.69 -12.54
CA ASN A 64 -15.00 -10.36 -13.92
C ASN A 64 -16.34 -11.02 -14.29
N LEU A 65 -17.38 -10.24 -14.51
CA LEU A 65 -18.73 -10.77 -14.71
C LEU A 65 -18.90 -11.50 -16.05
N LYS A 66 -18.00 -11.28 -17.01
CA LYS A 66 -17.99 -11.94 -18.32
C LYS A 66 -17.30 -13.30 -18.26
N THR A 67 -16.10 -13.37 -17.70
CA THR A 67 -15.32 -14.62 -17.61
C THR A 67 -15.66 -15.45 -16.37
N LYS A 68 -16.29 -14.84 -15.37
CA LYS A 68 -16.53 -15.38 -14.02
C LYS A 68 -15.24 -15.65 -13.22
N GLU A 69 -14.10 -15.18 -13.71
CA GLU A 69 -12.84 -15.21 -12.97
C GLU A 69 -12.92 -14.31 -11.74
N LYS A 70 -12.20 -14.72 -10.69
CA LYS A 70 -12.21 -14.06 -9.39
C LYS A 70 -10.79 -13.79 -8.92
N GLU A 71 -10.60 -12.69 -8.23
CA GLU A 71 -9.34 -12.32 -7.57
C GLU A 71 -9.62 -11.72 -6.19
N ASN A 72 -8.95 -12.23 -5.16
CA ASN A 72 -8.98 -11.62 -3.84
C ASN A 72 -7.91 -10.52 -3.75
N ALA A 73 -8.22 -9.43 -3.07
CA ALA A 73 -7.32 -8.31 -2.93
C ALA A 73 -7.59 -7.50 -1.65
N LEU A 74 -6.70 -6.55 -1.38
CA LEU A 74 -6.89 -5.55 -0.33
C LEU A 74 -7.32 -4.23 -0.96
N GLN A 75 -8.48 -3.71 -0.58
CA GLN A 75 -8.89 -2.36 -0.94
C GLN A 75 -8.47 -1.37 0.15
N LEU A 76 -7.87 -0.25 -0.28
CA LEU A 76 -7.58 0.90 0.56
C LEU A 76 -8.44 2.08 0.08
N ASP A 77 -9.25 2.64 0.97
CA ASP A 77 -9.97 3.88 0.74
C ASP A 77 -9.36 4.98 1.62
N MET A 78 -8.88 6.04 0.98
CA MET A 78 -8.27 7.20 1.63
C MET A 78 -9.13 8.44 1.40
N TYR A 79 -9.43 9.16 2.48
CA TYR A 79 -10.05 10.48 2.45
C TYR A 79 -9.14 11.51 3.10
N ILE A 80 -8.79 12.54 2.34
CA ILE A 80 -7.99 13.69 2.77
C ILE A 80 -8.91 14.90 2.74
N LYS A 81 -8.83 15.78 3.75
CA LYS A 81 -9.78 16.90 3.89
C LYS A 81 -9.29 18.15 3.17
N LYS A 82 -7.98 18.34 3.02
CA LYS A 82 -7.39 19.56 2.46
C LYS A 82 -6.22 19.24 1.49
N PRO A 83 -6.45 19.30 0.17
CA PRO A 83 -7.75 19.43 -0.49
C PRO A 83 -8.66 18.23 -0.19
N GLU A 84 -9.97 18.45 -0.30
CA GLU A 84 -10.95 17.39 -0.11
C GLU A 84 -10.84 16.39 -1.26
N VAL A 85 -10.29 15.22 -0.99
CA VAL A 85 -10.12 14.17 -2.00
C VAL A 85 -10.35 12.79 -1.40
N PHE A 86 -11.04 11.97 -2.18
CA PHE A 86 -11.23 10.55 -1.93
C PHE A 86 -10.49 9.75 -2.99
N LYS A 87 -9.72 8.73 -2.57
CA LYS A 87 -8.98 7.85 -3.48
C LYS A 87 -9.07 6.40 -3.01
N THR A 88 -9.27 5.51 -3.98
CA THR A 88 -9.25 4.05 -3.77
C THR A 88 -8.05 3.44 -4.48
N ALA A 89 -7.43 2.45 -3.85
CA ALA A 89 -6.34 1.66 -4.39
C ALA A 89 -6.51 0.17 -4.04
N TRP A 90 -5.90 -0.73 -4.80
CA TRP A 90 -6.11 -2.18 -4.68
C TRP A 90 -4.80 -2.97 -4.65
N VAL A 91 -4.30 -3.33 -3.47
CA VAL A 91 -3.08 -4.15 -3.38
C VAL A 91 -3.40 -5.59 -3.79
N GLY A 92 -2.59 -6.12 -4.70
CA GLY A 92 -2.74 -7.47 -5.25
C GLY A 92 -2.34 -8.55 -4.26
N LEU A 93 -2.91 -9.75 -4.43
CA LEU A 93 -2.62 -10.90 -3.58
C LEU A 93 -1.12 -11.26 -3.58
N ASP A 94 -0.41 -10.96 -4.67
CA ASP A 94 1.03 -11.16 -4.83
C ASP A 94 1.87 -10.36 -3.81
N GLU A 95 1.32 -9.30 -3.22
CA GLU A 95 2.02 -8.43 -2.27
C GLU A 95 1.51 -8.58 -0.82
N ILE A 96 0.39 -9.28 -0.60
CA ILE A 96 -0.23 -9.43 0.74
C ILE A 96 0.66 -10.24 1.68
N ASP A 97 1.32 -11.30 1.18
CA ASP A 97 2.18 -12.16 1.98
C ASP A 97 3.39 -11.40 2.54
N GLU A 98 4.00 -10.60 1.69
CA GLU A 98 5.12 -9.74 2.07
C GLU A 98 4.66 -8.67 3.04
N PHE A 99 3.45 -8.12 2.85
CA PHE A 99 2.91 -7.12 3.76
C PHE A 99 2.60 -7.70 5.15
N ILE A 100 1.99 -8.89 5.22
CA ILE A 100 1.78 -9.64 6.47
C ILE A 100 3.12 -9.86 7.17
N SER A 101 4.10 -10.43 6.46
CA SER A 101 5.43 -10.72 7.01
C SER A 101 6.12 -9.45 7.51
N PHE A 102 5.99 -8.35 6.78
CA PHE A 102 6.52 -7.04 7.17
C PHE A 102 5.91 -6.56 8.49
N ILE A 103 4.58 -6.57 8.61
CA ILE A 103 3.88 -6.12 9.82
C ILE A 103 4.22 -7.02 11.02
N GLU A 104 4.19 -8.34 10.85
CA GLU A 104 4.45 -9.31 11.92
C GLU A 104 5.90 -9.28 12.42
N THR A 105 6.86 -9.18 11.51
CA THR A 105 8.27 -9.32 11.85
C THR A 105 8.91 -8.00 12.25
N ASN A 106 8.49 -6.89 11.62
CA ASN A 106 9.19 -5.61 11.75
C ASN A 106 8.39 -4.54 12.49
N VAL A 107 7.06 -4.52 12.36
CA VAL A 107 6.25 -3.43 12.92
C VAL A 107 5.70 -3.77 14.30
N ILE A 108 4.94 -4.86 14.42
CA ILE A 108 4.29 -5.27 15.68
C ILE A 108 5.30 -5.42 16.84
N PRO A 109 6.45 -6.10 16.68
CA PRO A 109 7.42 -6.27 17.76
C PRO A 109 8.02 -4.94 18.25
N ASN A 110 7.96 -3.91 17.42
CA ASN A 110 8.54 -2.59 17.68
C ASN A 110 7.50 -1.53 18.07
N LEU A 111 6.23 -1.91 18.28
CA LEU A 111 5.17 -0.96 18.66
C LEU A 111 5.44 -0.26 19.98
N ASP A 112 6.22 -0.86 20.89
CA ASP A 112 6.59 -0.29 22.18
C ASP A 112 7.98 0.35 22.22
N LEU A 113 8.71 0.28 21.12
CA LEU A 113 10.08 0.79 21.01
C LEU A 113 10.14 2.29 21.31
N LYS A 114 11.25 2.71 21.95
CA LYS A 114 11.56 4.11 22.26
C LYS A 114 13.04 4.36 22.07
N PHE A 115 13.37 5.55 21.61
CA PHE A 115 14.74 5.99 21.38
C PHE A 115 15.06 7.27 22.16
N LYS A 116 16.35 7.64 22.15
CA LYS A 116 16.85 8.92 22.66
C LYS A 116 17.76 9.51 21.59
N LYS A 117 17.43 10.70 21.06
CA LYS A 117 18.16 11.39 19.99
C LYS A 117 18.33 10.54 18.72
N LYS A 118 17.40 9.64 18.44
CA LYS A 118 17.39 8.75 17.27
C LYS A 118 15.94 8.44 16.87
N SER A 119 15.78 8.09 15.61
CA SER A 119 14.53 7.57 15.07
C SER A 119 14.78 6.31 14.23
N THR A 120 13.72 5.56 13.96
CA THR A 120 13.73 4.44 13.02
C THR A 120 12.41 4.42 12.27
N GLU A 121 12.48 4.22 10.96
CA GLU A 121 11.31 4.12 10.09
C GLU A 121 11.30 2.76 9.39
N TYR A 122 10.19 2.06 9.51
CA TYR A 122 9.92 0.80 8.82
C TYR A 122 9.03 1.12 7.63
N ILE A 123 9.49 0.85 6.41
CA ILE A 123 8.79 1.22 5.17
C ILE A 123 8.49 -0.03 4.35
N PHE A 124 7.23 -0.24 4.02
CA PHE A 124 6.76 -1.23 3.06
C PHE A 124 6.24 -0.52 1.81
N LYS A 125 6.74 -0.90 0.64
CA LYS A 125 6.34 -0.35 -0.65
C LYS A 125 5.68 -1.44 -1.47
N ALA A 126 4.39 -1.23 -1.78
CA ALA A 126 3.66 -1.99 -2.76
C ALA A 126 3.47 -1.16 -4.05
N LYS A 127 3.00 -1.82 -5.10
CA LYS A 127 2.62 -1.20 -6.37
C LYS A 127 1.59 -0.09 -6.18
N GLU A 128 0.66 -0.22 -5.26
CA GLU A 128 -0.43 0.77 -5.11
C GLU A 128 -0.25 1.75 -3.96
N MET A 129 0.62 1.43 -2.99
CA MET A 129 0.75 2.23 -1.78
C MET A 129 2.10 2.04 -1.09
N THR A 130 2.48 3.00 -0.27
CA THR A 130 3.57 2.88 0.69
C THR A 130 3.01 3.01 2.10
N PHE A 131 3.36 2.07 2.97
CA PHE A 131 3.08 2.11 4.40
C PHE A 131 4.38 2.37 5.16
N SER A 132 4.38 3.35 6.06
CA SER A 132 5.50 3.67 6.93
C SER A 132 5.08 3.64 8.40
N TYR A 133 5.92 3.06 9.25
CA TYR A 133 5.86 3.18 10.70
C TYR A 133 7.14 3.84 11.22
N LEU A 134 7.01 5.06 11.74
CA LEU A 134 8.11 5.84 12.32
C LEU A 134 8.04 5.78 13.85
N VAL A 135 9.20 5.55 14.47
CA VAL A 135 9.44 5.77 15.90
C VAL A 135 10.49 6.88 16.02
N ASP A 136 10.10 8.04 16.53
CA ASP A 136 10.99 9.17 16.78
C ASP A 136 10.99 9.51 18.28
N GLU A 137 12.08 9.17 18.97
CA GLU A 137 12.16 9.18 20.43
C GLU A 137 11.00 8.44 21.13
N LYS A 138 9.94 9.17 21.52
CA LYS A 138 8.73 8.63 22.15
C LYS A 138 7.50 8.71 21.22
N GLU A 139 7.59 9.50 20.17
CA GLU A 139 6.53 9.72 19.20
C GLU A 139 6.53 8.58 18.19
N LYS A 140 5.32 8.18 17.79
CA LYS A 140 5.10 7.07 16.89
C LYS A 140 4.10 7.51 15.86
N LYS A 141 4.40 7.31 14.58
CA LYS A 141 3.57 7.79 13.47
C LYS A 141 3.40 6.70 12.44
N ILE A 142 2.17 6.53 11.98
CA ILE A 142 1.87 5.81 10.74
C ILE A 142 1.75 6.85 9.64
N SER A 143 2.33 6.55 8.49
CA SER A 143 2.10 7.28 7.25
C SER A 143 1.72 6.32 6.14
N ILE A 144 0.75 6.69 5.31
CA ILE A 144 0.29 5.90 4.16
C ILE A 144 0.23 6.84 2.96
N SER A 145 0.87 6.46 1.85
CA SER A 145 0.72 7.16 0.58
C SER A 145 0.17 6.23 -0.48
N LEU A 146 -0.72 6.74 -1.36
CA LEU A 146 -1.19 5.99 -2.53
C LEU A 146 -0.46 6.45 -3.79
N ASN A 147 -0.05 5.49 -4.61
CA ASN A 147 0.57 5.79 -5.89
C ASN A 147 -0.47 6.38 -6.84
N ASN A 148 -0.09 7.42 -7.58
CA ASN A 148 -0.93 8.03 -8.59
C ASN A 148 -0.49 7.60 -10.00
N TYR A 149 -1.38 6.94 -10.72
CA TYR A 149 -1.19 6.48 -12.09
C TYR A 149 -1.81 7.43 -13.13
N GLU A 150 -2.51 8.47 -12.68
CA GLU A 150 -3.13 9.46 -13.55
C GLU A 150 -2.09 10.47 -14.05
N LYS A 151 -2.17 10.82 -15.35
CA LYS A 151 -1.17 11.67 -16.03
C LYS A 151 -1.20 13.14 -15.59
N GLU A 152 -2.31 13.61 -15.04
CA GLU A 152 -2.52 14.97 -14.56
C GLU A 152 -3.30 14.92 -13.25
N GLY A 153 -2.76 15.51 -12.17
CA GLY A 153 -3.43 15.50 -10.87
C GLY A 153 -2.48 15.69 -9.68
N GLN A 154 -3.07 15.68 -8.49
CA GLN A 154 -2.37 15.83 -7.21
C GLN A 154 -1.30 14.74 -7.06
N LEU A 155 -0.05 15.16 -6.87
CA LEU A 155 1.12 14.27 -6.98
C LEU A 155 1.17 13.20 -5.89
N ASN A 156 0.61 13.44 -4.71
CA ASN A 156 0.75 12.53 -3.56
C ASN A 156 -0.53 12.51 -2.72
N TYR A 157 -1.25 11.39 -2.78
CA TYR A 157 -2.25 11.05 -1.76
C TYR A 157 -1.50 10.59 -0.53
N TYR A 158 -1.57 11.35 0.56
CA TYR A 158 -0.79 11.11 1.77
C TYR A 158 -1.65 11.31 3.02
N PHE A 159 -1.61 10.32 3.90
CA PHE A 159 -2.27 10.30 5.19
C PHE A 159 -1.24 9.99 6.27
N TRP A 160 -1.40 10.57 7.46
CA TRP A 160 -0.63 10.17 8.63
C TRP A 160 -1.41 10.34 9.94
N THR A 161 -1.00 9.61 10.97
CA THR A 161 -1.55 9.73 12.32
C THR A 161 -0.57 9.21 13.37
N GLU A 162 -0.56 9.86 14.53
CA GLU A 162 0.19 9.41 15.71
C GLU A 162 -0.71 8.72 16.74
N THR A 163 -2.02 8.95 16.66
CA THR A 163 -2.97 8.51 17.70
C THR A 163 -3.50 7.09 17.49
N GLN A 164 -3.35 6.54 16.28
CA GLN A 164 -3.92 5.24 15.91
C GLN A 164 -2.85 4.16 15.70
N VAL A 165 -1.62 4.38 16.17
CA VAL A 165 -0.53 3.41 16.01
C VAL A 165 -0.86 2.05 16.63
N SER A 166 -1.58 2.04 17.75
CA SER A 166 -1.99 0.81 18.43
C SER A 166 -2.97 -0.05 17.63
N LYS A 167 -3.52 0.44 16.52
CA LYS A 167 -4.45 -0.30 15.63
C LYS A 167 -3.78 -1.04 14.48
N ILE A 168 -2.45 -1.04 14.39
CA ILE A 168 -1.72 -1.85 13.40
C ILE A 168 -2.08 -3.35 13.46
N PRO A 169 -2.33 -3.96 14.64
CA PRO A 169 -2.81 -5.34 14.69
C PRO A 169 -4.15 -5.58 13.96
N ASP A 170 -5.05 -4.60 13.94
CA ASP A 170 -6.33 -4.70 13.21
C ASP A 170 -6.08 -4.79 11.69
N LEU A 171 -5.06 -4.08 11.19
CA LEU A 171 -4.63 -4.18 9.79
C LEU A 171 -4.09 -5.58 9.48
N LEU A 172 -3.32 -6.17 10.40
CA LEU A 172 -2.85 -7.54 10.24
C LEU A 172 -4.01 -8.55 10.16
N GLU A 173 -5.07 -8.35 10.95
CA GLU A 173 -6.28 -9.19 10.90
C GLU A 173 -6.96 -9.11 9.53
N VAL A 174 -7.13 -7.90 8.99
CA VAL A 174 -7.66 -7.69 7.63
C VAL A 174 -6.83 -8.43 6.59
N LEU A 175 -5.51 -8.26 6.61
CA LEU A 175 -4.59 -8.89 5.65
C LEU A 175 -4.69 -10.41 5.70
N LYS A 176 -4.75 -10.99 6.91
CA LYS A 176 -4.88 -12.44 7.10
C LYS A 176 -6.21 -13.01 6.62
N LYS A 177 -7.29 -12.21 6.58
CA LYS A 177 -8.60 -12.65 6.09
C LYS A 177 -8.70 -12.75 4.56
N ILE A 178 -7.77 -12.12 3.84
CA ILE A 178 -7.70 -12.20 2.37
C ILE A 178 -7.18 -13.56 1.92
N LYS A 179 -6.41 -14.24 2.79
CA LYS A 179 -6.02 -15.64 2.66
C LYS A 179 -7.12 -16.59 3.13
#